data_AF-I7CJW1-F1
#
_entry.id   AF-I7CJW1-F1
#
_cell.length_a   1.000
_cell.length_b   1.000
_cell.length_c   1.000
_cell.angle_alpha   90.00
_cell.angle_beta   90.00
_cell.angle_gamma   90.00
#
_symmetry.space_group_name_H-M   'P 1'
#
loop_
_entity.id
_entity.type
_entity.pdbx_description
1 polymer ?
#
loop_
_entity_poly.entity_id
_entity_poly.type
_entity_poly.pdbx_seq_one_letter_code
_entity_poly.pdbx_strand_id
1 'polypeptide(L)'
;MLEQKARQTIDKKLIESGWLIQDFYDFNPSAALGVAVREHVTDSGPVDYSLFIKCRLCGLIEAKKDDWGEKITEVEDQTRRYANSVFKNVDPIVCTVRFVYEATGQITQFTDYQDQICRSRRVYTFHRPKTLEKWIREGETIRNHLRNLPILEKQNLRDCQF
;
A
#
# COMPACT_ATOMS: atom_id res chain seq x y z
N MET A 1 -3.76 -15.52 19.72
CA MET A 1 -5.23 -15.43 19.83
C MET A 1 -5.81 -14.12 19.29
N LEU A 2 -5.40 -12.92 19.76
CA LEU A 2 -5.93 -11.64 19.20
C LEU A 2 -5.37 -11.28 17.82
N GLU A 3 -4.07 -11.50 17.61
CA GLU A 3 -3.40 -11.21 16.33
C GLU A 3 -3.97 -12.03 15.16
N GLN A 4 -4.29 -13.31 15.42
CA GLN A 4 -4.86 -14.20 14.42
C GLN A 4 -6.26 -13.75 13.96
N LYS A 5 -7.04 -13.13 14.86
CA LYS A 5 -8.37 -12.58 14.54
C LYS A 5 -8.27 -11.30 13.70
N ALA A 6 -7.28 -10.45 13.99
CA ALA A 6 -6.99 -9.28 13.17
C ALA A 6 -6.56 -9.70 11.76
N ARG A 7 -5.67 -10.69 11.62
CA ARG A 7 -5.25 -11.25 10.33
C ARG A 7 -6.42 -11.82 9.52
N GLN A 8 -7.32 -12.60 10.15
CA GLN A 8 -8.53 -13.10 9.46
C GLN A 8 -9.41 -11.96 8.92
N THR A 9 -9.52 -10.86 9.65
CA THR A 9 -10.29 -9.69 9.22
C THR A 9 -9.59 -8.95 8.08
N ILE A 10 -8.26 -8.83 8.14
CA ILE A 10 -7.44 -8.26 7.07
C ILE A 10 -7.56 -9.10 5.80
N ASP A 11 -7.44 -10.43 5.91
CA ASP A 11 -7.58 -11.36 4.79
C ASP A 11 -8.95 -11.18 4.11
N LYS A 12 -10.02 -11.11 4.89
CA LYS A 12 -11.37 -10.85 4.37
C LYS A 12 -11.44 -9.52 3.61
N LYS A 13 -10.93 -8.44 4.19
CA LYS A 13 -10.90 -7.11 3.55
C LYS A 13 -10.09 -7.10 2.25
N LEU A 14 -8.96 -7.80 2.21
CA LEU A 14 -8.13 -7.94 1.01
C LEU A 14 -8.88 -8.69 -0.10
N ILE A 15 -9.50 -9.82 0.23
CA ILE A 15 -10.31 -10.61 -0.71
C ILE A 15 -11.49 -9.77 -1.25
N GLU A 16 -12.21 -9.07 -0.38
CA GLU A 16 -13.31 -8.17 -0.78
C GLU A 16 -12.83 -6.99 -1.65
N SER A 17 -11.59 -6.55 -1.45
CA SER A 17 -10.91 -5.57 -2.31
C SER A 17 -10.32 -6.17 -3.60
N GLY A 18 -10.49 -7.48 -3.83
CA GLY A 18 -10.10 -8.16 -5.07
C GLY A 18 -8.65 -8.64 -5.13
N TRP A 19 -7.99 -8.81 -3.97
CA TRP A 19 -6.65 -9.40 -3.88
C TRP A 19 -6.73 -10.93 -3.83
N LEU A 20 -5.81 -11.59 -4.53
CA LEU A 20 -5.55 -13.02 -4.33
C LEU A 20 -4.54 -13.17 -3.18
N ILE A 21 -4.91 -13.85 -2.10
CA ILE A 21 -4.01 -14.10 -0.97
C ILE A 21 -3.26 -15.40 -1.20
N GLN A 22 -1.96 -15.39 -0.90
CA GLN A 22 -1.07 -16.56 -0.92
C GLN A 22 -0.23 -16.58 0.36
N ASP A 23 0.17 -17.78 0.80
CA ASP A 23 1.27 -17.92 1.75
C ASP A 23 2.61 -17.85 1.03
N PHE A 24 3.68 -17.47 1.74
CA PHE A 24 5.01 -17.39 1.15
C PHE A 24 5.47 -18.69 0.47
N TYR A 25 5.05 -19.86 0.97
CA TYR A 25 5.38 -21.15 0.36
C TYR A 25 4.67 -21.41 -0.98
N ASP A 26 3.53 -20.75 -1.21
CA ASP A 26 2.73 -20.83 -2.44
C ASP A 26 2.99 -19.64 -3.37
N PHE A 27 4.14 -18.97 -3.21
CA PHE A 27 4.47 -17.72 -3.89
C PHE A 27 4.38 -17.85 -5.42
N ASN A 28 3.35 -17.23 -5.99
CA ASN A 28 3.14 -17.07 -7.41
C ASN A 28 2.55 -15.68 -7.70
N PRO A 29 3.40 -14.66 -7.90
CA PRO A 29 2.96 -13.28 -8.11
C PRO A 29 2.28 -13.07 -9.49
N SER A 30 2.28 -14.10 -10.35
CA SER A 30 1.61 -14.09 -11.67
C SER A 30 0.18 -14.65 -11.65
N ALA A 31 -0.27 -15.19 -10.52
CA ALA A 31 -1.57 -15.86 -10.42
C ALA A 31 -2.79 -14.91 -10.60
N ALA A 32 -2.60 -13.60 -10.40
CA ALA A 32 -3.64 -12.60 -10.59
C ALA A 32 -3.03 -11.23 -10.91
N LEU A 33 -3.89 -10.25 -11.25
CA LEU A 33 -3.46 -8.85 -11.37
C LEU A 33 -2.85 -8.33 -10.07
N GLY A 34 -3.48 -8.67 -8.93
CA GLY A 34 -3.05 -8.31 -7.59
C GLY A 34 -2.92 -9.52 -6.69
N VAL A 35 -1.74 -9.73 -6.13
CA VAL A 35 -1.43 -10.82 -5.20
C VAL A 35 -0.92 -10.24 -3.89
N ALA A 36 -1.49 -10.69 -2.76
CA ALA A 36 -1.03 -10.35 -1.42
C ALA A 36 -0.41 -11.61 -0.80
N VAL A 37 0.89 -11.56 -0.48
CA VAL A 37 1.64 -12.71 0.04
C VAL A 37 1.86 -12.54 1.53
N ARG A 38 1.38 -13.48 2.33
CA ARG A 38 1.52 -13.50 3.80
C ARG A 38 2.92 -13.89 4.22
N GLU A 39 3.38 -13.30 5.33
CA GLU A 39 4.62 -13.64 6.04
C GLU A 39 5.84 -13.69 5.10
N HIS A 40 5.95 -12.69 4.23
CA HIS A 40 6.97 -12.68 3.20
C HIS A 40 8.34 -12.41 3.81
N VAL A 41 9.23 -13.39 3.69
CA VAL A 41 10.60 -13.33 4.22
C VAL A 41 11.43 -12.26 3.50
N THR A 42 12.05 -11.38 4.27
CA THR A 42 13.05 -10.40 3.82
C THR A 42 14.34 -10.52 4.64
N ASP A 43 15.39 -9.82 4.20
CA ASP A 43 16.68 -9.73 4.91
C ASP A 43 16.64 -8.92 6.21
N SER A 44 15.62 -8.08 6.40
CA SER A 44 15.42 -7.25 7.60
C SER A 44 14.37 -7.80 8.56
N GLY A 45 13.76 -8.95 8.23
CA GLY A 45 12.68 -9.59 8.96
C GLY A 45 11.46 -9.85 8.07
N PRO A 46 10.57 -10.79 8.45
CA PRO A 46 9.36 -11.03 7.68
C PRO A 46 8.42 -9.83 7.74
N VAL A 47 7.78 -9.51 6.62
CA VAL A 47 6.64 -8.59 6.59
C VAL A 47 5.33 -9.38 6.65
N ASP A 48 4.30 -8.82 7.30
CA ASP A 48 3.02 -9.53 7.43
C ASP A 48 2.37 -9.78 6.07
N TYR A 49 2.34 -8.77 5.19
CA TYR A 49 1.95 -8.95 3.80
C TYR A 49 2.80 -8.13 2.84
N SER A 50 3.15 -8.72 1.71
CA SER A 50 3.68 -8.02 0.54
C SER A 50 2.66 -7.99 -0.59
N LEU A 51 2.58 -6.86 -1.29
CA LEU A 51 1.59 -6.58 -2.32
C LEU A 51 2.24 -6.52 -3.69
N PHE A 52 1.74 -7.35 -4.61
CA PHE A 52 2.21 -7.42 -5.97
C PHE A 52 1.14 -6.94 -6.94
N ILE A 53 1.53 -6.12 -7.90
CA ILE A 53 0.71 -5.74 -9.06
C ILE A 53 1.47 -6.11 -10.32
N LYS A 54 0.86 -6.93 -11.20
CA LYS A 54 1.51 -7.43 -12.42
C LYS A 54 2.89 -8.03 -12.15
N CYS A 55 2.97 -8.92 -11.17
CA CYS A 55 4.20 -9.58 -10.72
C CYS A 55 5.27 -8.67 -10.09
N ARG A 56 5.00 -7.38 -9.87
CA ARG A 56 5.97 -6.44 -9.28
C ARG A 56 5.56 -6.07 -7.87
N LEU A 57 6.52 -6.11 -6.94
CA LEU A 57 6.28 -5.66 -5.58
C LEU A 57 6.01 -4.16 -5.61
N CYS A 58 4.83 -3.74 -5.13
CA CYS A 58 4.43 -2.34 -5.09
C CYS A 58 4.17 -1.81 -3.69
N GLY A 59 4.01 -2.69 -2.70
CA GLY A 59 3.62 -2.26 -1.37
C GLY A 59 3.65 -3.34 -0.30
N LEU A 60 3.38 -2.92 0.92
CA LEU A 60 3.45 -3.74 2.13
C LEU A 60 2.24 -3.46 3.03
N ILE A 61 1.87 -4.45 3.84
CA ILE A 61 0.92 -4.29 4.94
C ILE A 61 1.58 -4.80 6.20
N GLU A 62 1.58 -3.95 7.23
CA GLU A 62 1.95 -4.30 8.59
C GLU A 62 0.66 -4.49 9.41
N ALA A 63 0.44 -5.70 9.92
CA ALA A 63 -0.73 -6.07 10.70
C ALA A 63 -0.46 -5.86 12.19
N LYS A 64 -1.33 -5.09 12.85
CA LYS A 64 -1.25 -4.83 14.30
C LYS A 64 -2.46 -5.40 15.02
N LYS A 65 -2.31 -5.60 16.33
CA LYS A 65 -3.39 -6.02 17.23
C LYS A 65 -4.44 -4.91 17.32
N ASP A 66 -5.71 -5.27 17.53
CA ASP A 66 -6.82 -4.29 17.56
C ASP A 66 -6.64 -3.22 18.64
N ASP A 67 -6.03 -3.57 19.78
CA ASP A 67 -5.77 -2.65 20.89
C ASP A 67 -4.63 -1.65 20.61
N TRP A 68 -3.96 -1.75 19.46
CA TRP A 68 -2.89 -0.85 19.04
C TRP A 68 -3.39 0.56 18.66
N GLY A 69 -4.71 0.75 18.49
CA GLY A 69 -5.40 2.04 18.54
C GLY A 69 -4.72 3.21 17.81
N GLU A 70 -4.72 4.40 18.45
CA GLU A 70 -4.21 5.67 17.91
C GLU A 70 -2.66 5.75 17.81
N LYS A 71 -1.91 4.71 18.20
CA LYS A 71 -0.43 4.69 18.19
C LYS A 71 0.18 4.24 16.86
N ILE A 72 -0.52 4.45 15.77
CA ILE A 72 -0.05 4.05 14.43
C ILE A 72 1.03 5.02 13.90
N THR A 73 1.11 6.25 14.43
CA THR A 73 2.07 7.27 13.96
C THR A 73 3.55 6.96 14.23
N GLU A 74 3.89 6.02 15.13
CA GLU A 74 5.29 5.61 15.41
C GLU A 74 5.90 4.69 14.31
N VAL A 75 5.14 4.33 13.27
CA VAL A 75 5.50 3.24 12.33
C VAL A 75 6.09 3.75 10.99
N GLU A 76 6.15 5.07 10.76
CA GLU A 76 6.86 5.64 9.62
C GLU A 76 8.34 5.18 9.56
N ASP A 77 8.96 4.96 10.72
CA ASP A 77 10.36 4.52 10.84
C ASP A 77 10.59 3.03 10.56
N GLN A 78 9.60 2.14 10.81
CA GLN A 78 9.73 0.71 10.48
C GLN A 78 9.55 0.49 8.99
N THR A 79 8.57 1.14 8.39
CA THR A 79 8.24 0.97 6.98
C THR A 79 9.33 1.50 6.05
N ARG A 80 10.00 2.59 6.42
CA ARG A 80 11.20 3.08 5.71
C ARG A 80 12.32 2.05 5.64
N ARG A 81 12.45 1.15 6.61
CA ARG A 81 13.49 0.10 6.58
C ARG A 81 13.30 -0.84 5.39
N TYR A 82 12.05 -1.19 5.08
CA TYR A 82 11.74 -2.11 3.98
C TYR A 82 11.90 -1.50 2.60
N ALA A 83 11.98 -0.17 2.47
CA ALA A 83 12.23 0.47 1.18
C ALA A 83 13.56 0.02 0.54
N ASN A 84 14.52 -0.42 1.37
CA ASN A 84 15.82 -0.92 0.92
C ASN A 84 16.02 -2.43 1.17
N SER A 85 14.99 -3.16 1.60
CA SER A 85 15.12 -4.58 1.94
C SER A 85 15.06 -5.49 0.72
N VAL A 86 15.77 -6.60 0.80
CA VAL A 86 15.75 -7.66 -0.20
C VAL A 86 14.66 -8.67 0.13
N PHE A 87 13.68 -8.80 -0.77
CA PHE A 87 12.58 -9.74 -0.63
C PHE A 87 12.95 -11.09 -1.25
N LYS A 88 12.79 -12.17 -0.49
CA LYS A 88 13.11 -13.52 -0.98
C LYS A 88 12.20 -13.89 -2.15
N ASN A 89 12.75 -14.53 -3.19
CA ASN A 89 12.05 -14.89 -4.43
C ASN A 89 11.53 -13.70 -5.26
N VAL A 90 12.02 -12.49 -5.01
CA VAL A 90 11.72 -11.28 -5.80
C VAL A 90 13.01 -10.72 -6.35
N ASP A 91 13.03 -10.37 -7.63
CA ASP A 91 14.16 -9.66 -8.23
C ASP A 91 14.19 -8.21 -7.69
N PRO A 92 15.31 -7.73 -7.11
CA PRO A 92 15.45 -6.35 -6.65
C PRO A 92 15.09 -5.29 -7.71
N ILE A 93 15.26 -5.59 -9.01
CA ILE A 93 14.92 -4.69 -10.12
C ILE A 93 13.42 -4.36 -10.16
N VAL A 94 12.56 -5.29 -9.71
CA VAL A 94 11.10 -5.09 -9.68
C VAL A 94 10.58 -4.76 -8.28
N CYS A 95 11.48 -4.41 -7.36
CA CYS A 95 11.17 -4.06 -5.98
C CYS A 95 11.01 -2.54 -5.86
N THR A 96 9.78 -2.06 -5.71
CA THR A 96 9.55 -0.66 -5.35
C THR A 96 8.41 -0.58 -4.34
N VAL A 97 8.76 -0.37 -3.08
CA VAL A 97 7.77 -0.18 -2.00
C VAL A 97 7.24 1.25 -2.09
N ARG A 98 6.13 1.43 -2.80
CA ARG A 98 5.43 2.72 -2.91
C ARG A 98 4.27 2.82 -1.92
N PHE A 99 3.50 1.75 -1.79
CA PHE A 99 2.25 1.74 -1.04
C PHE A 99 2.42 1.01 0.28
N VAL A 100 2.07 1.66 1.38
CA VAL A 100 2.18 1.05 2.70
C VAL A 100 0.86 1.15 3.40
N TYR A 101 0.48 0.06 4.06
CA TYR A 101 -0.65 0.03 4.95
C TYR A 101 -0.24 -0.41 6.35
N GLU A 102 -0.83 0.24 7.33
CA GLU A 102 -0.82 -0.19 8.71
C GLU A 102 -2.26 -0.56 9.06
N ALA A 103 -2.51 -1.82 9.40
CA ALA A 103 -3.87 -2.31 9.53
C ALA A 103 -4.08 -3.07 10.85
N THR A 104 -5.19 -2.80 11.50
CA THR A 104 -5.82 -3.69 12.48
C THR A 104 -7.07 -4.30 11.88
N GLY A 105 -7.81 -5.13 12.62
CA GLY A 105 -9.13 -5.58 12.19
C GLY A 105 -10.09 -4.42 11.91
N GLN A 106 -9.89 -3.26 12.52
CA GLN A 106 -10.83 -2.13 12.48
C GLN A 106 -10.33 -0.93 11.68
N ILE A 107 -9.03 -0.62 11.75
CA ILE A 107 -8.43 0.58 11.16
C ILE A 107 -7.51 0.17 10.02
N THR A 108 -7.50 0.95 8.94
CA THR A 108 -6.53 0.82 7.86
C THR A 108 -5.97 2.21 7.59
N GLN A 109 -4.68 2.40 7.85
CA GLN A 109 -3.95 3.58 7.42
C GLN A 109 -3.17 3.28 6.14
N PHE A 110 -2.92 4.33 5.37
CA PHE A 110 -2.31 4.25 4.06
C PHE A 110 -1.32 5.38 3.87
N THR A 111 -0.14 5.05 3.36
CA THR A 111 0.88 6.01 2.92
C THR A 111 1.26 5.69 1.48
N ASP A 112 1.30 6.71 0.62
CA ASP A 112 1.90 6.63 -0.71
C ASP A 112 3.24 7.39 -0.67
N TYR A 113 4.36 6.67 -0.78
CA TYR A 113 5.68 7.27 -0.72
C TYR A 113 6.06 8.07 -1.98
N GLN A 114 5.25 8.01 -3.04
CA GLN A 114 5.38 8.92 -4.17
C GLN A 114 4.90 10.34 -3.85
N ASP A 115 4.09 10.53 -2.79
CA ASP A 115 3.69 11.87 -2.32
C ASP A 115 4.94 12.66 -1.88
N GLN A 116 5.15 13.88 -2.41
CA GLN A 116 6.29 14.75 -2.04
C GLN A 116 6.34 15.04 -0.54
N ILE A 117 5.16 15.16 0.08
CA ILE A 117 5.00 15.18 1.54
C ILE A 117 4.11 13.99 1.88
N CYS A 118 4.72 12.82 1.94
CA CYS A 118 4.06 11.59 2.35
C CYS A 118 3.53 11.74 3.79
N ARG A 119 2.25 11.38 3.98
CA ARG A 119 1.62 11.33 5.29
C ARG A 119 0.69 10.14 5.34
N SER A 120 0.76 9.40 6.44
CA SER A 120 -0.20 8.36 6.75
C SER A 120 -1.61 8.96 6.87
N ARG A 121 -2.60 8.27 6.31
CA ARG A 121 -4.01 8.68 6.33
C ARG A 121 -4.91 7.48 6.46
N ARG A 122 -6.00 7.64 7.21
CA ARG A 122 -7.03 6.61 7.32
C ARG A 122 -7.77 6.44 5.99
N VAL A 123 -7.91 5.20 5.56
CA VAL A 123 -8.77 4.79 4.44
C VAL A 123 -9.82 3.82 4.95
N TYR A 124 -10.91 3.68 4.19
CA TYR A 124 -12.01 2.79 4.58
C TYR A 124 -11.59 1.31 4.57
N THR A 125 -10.87 0.91 3.52
CA THR A 125 -10.31 -0.44 3.33
C THR A 125 -9.12 -0.38 2.36
N PHE A 126 -8.49 -1.51 2.09
CA PHE A 126 -7.40 -1.63 1.11
C PHE A 126 -7.88 -1.22 -0.30
N HIS A 127 -7.03 -0.50 -1.03
CA HIS A 127 -7.33 -0.17 -2.42
C HIS A 127 -7.34 -1.44 -3.28
N ARG A 128 -8.16 -1.45 -4.33
CA ARG A 128 -8.22 -2.55 -5.29
C ARG A 128 -6.94 -2.60 -6.13
N PRO A 129 -6.50 -3.79 -6.59
CA PRO A 129 -5.33 -3.92 -7.46
C PRO A 129 -5.35 -3.00 -8.69
N LYS A 130 -6.50 -2.90 -9.38
CA LYS A 130 -6.68 -2.01 -10.54
C LYS A 130 -6.47 -0.53 -10.21
N THR A 131 -6.81 -0.11 -8.99
CA THR A 131 -6.61 1.28 -8.54
C THR A 131 -5.13 1.56 -8.35
N LEU A 132 -4.41 0.67 -7.66
CA LEU A 132 -2.97 0.82 -7.46
C LEU A 132 -2.19 0.72 -8.77
N GLU A 133 -2.58 -0.18 -9.68
CA GLU A 133 -2.03 -0.26 -11.03
C GLU A 133 -2.15 1.07 -11.79
N LYS A 134 -3.35 1.67 -11.74
CA LYS A 134 -3.60 2.98 -12.37
C LYS A 134 -2.65 4.04 -11.80
N TRP A 135 -2.51 4.13 -10.48
CA TRP A 135 -1.62 5.10 -9.83
C TRP A 135 -0.14 4.86 -10.12
N ILE A 136 0.29 3.59 -10.22
CA ILE A 136 1.65 3.25 -10.66
C ILE A 136 1.89 3.78 -12.08
N ARG A 137 0.94 3.57 -12.99
CA ARG A 137 1.04 4.02 -14.38
C ARG A 137 1.02 5.54 -14.53
N GLU A 138 0.23 6.23 -13.71
CA GLU A 138 0.17 7.70 -13.70
C GLU A 138 1.49 8.32 -13.21
N GLY A 139 2.28 7.58 -12.43
CA GLY A 139 3.62 8.00 -11.99
C GLY A 139 3.62 9.08 -10.92
N GLU A 140 2.57 9.89 -10.84
CA GLU A 140 2.40 10.92 -9.82
C GLU A 140 1.10 10.81 -9.01
N THR A 141 1.10 11.44 -7.84
CA THR A 141 -0.06 11.45 -6.95
C THR A 141 -0.96 12.65 -7.23
N ILE A 142 -2.25 12.51 -6.92
CA ILE A 142 -3.21 13.62 -7.00
C ILE A 142 -2.77 14.79 -6.10
N ARG A 143 -2.18 14.51 -4.93
CA ARG A 143 -1.71 15.58 -4.02
C ARG A 143 -0.55 16.37 -4.63
N ASN A 144 0.36 15.70 -5.33
CA ASN A 144 1.45 16.35 -6.04
C ASN A 144 0.91 17.16 -7.23
N HIS A 145 -0.05 16.64 -7.99
CA HIS A 145 -0.71 17.39 -9.06
C HIS A 145 -1.43 18.63 -8.56
N LEU A 146 -2.13 18.56 -7.43
CA LEU A 146 -2.82 19.71 -6.83
C LEU A 146 -1.87 20.79 -6.30
N ARG A 147 -0.59 20.46 -6.08
CA ARG A 147 0.43 21.46 -5.74
C ARG A 147 0.99 22.16 -6.96
N ASN A 148 0.97 21.48 -8.09
CA ASN A 148 1.48 21.96 -9.37
C ASN A 148 0.31 22.21 -10.33
N LEU A 149 -0.70 22.95 -9.87
CA LEU A 149 -1.82 23.33 -10.73
C LEU A 149 -1.31 24.24 -11.84
N PRO A 150 -1.72 24.01 -13.11
CA PRO A 150 -1.41 24.93 -14.17
C PRO A 150 -2.02 26.31 -13.86
N ILE A 151 -1.37 27.36 -14.36
CA ILE A 151 -1.94 28.70 -14.29
C ILE A 151 -3.29 28.67 -14.99
N LEU A 152 -4.33 29.14 -14.28
CA LEU A 152 -5.66 29.28 -14.87
C LEU A 152 -5.60 30.43 -15.89
N GLU A 153 -5.93 30.16 -17.15
CA GLU A 153 -6.00 31.21 -18.17
C GLU A 153 -7.43 31.77 -18.25
N LYS A 154 -7.56 33.10 -18.24
CA LYS A 154 -8.87 33.77 -18.12
C LYS A 154 -9.78 33.59 -19.35
N GLN A 155 -9.22 33.29 -20.53
CA GLN A 155 -9.87 33.19 -21.85
C GLN A 155 -11.40 33.42 -21.86
N ASN A 156 -12.19 32.35 -21.70
CA ASN A 156 -13.66 32.36 -21.72
C ASN A 156 -14.28 32.04 -20.35
N LEU A 157 -13.50 32.14 -19.27
CA LEU A 157 -14.01 31.91 -17.92
C LEU A 157 -14.80 33.15 -17.48
N ARG A 158 -16.00 32.93 -16.94
CA ARG A 158 -16.75 33.99 -16.27
C ARG A 158 -15.94 34.50 -15.07
N ASP A 159 -16.21 35.72 -14.61
CA ASP A 159 -15.51 36.29 -13.46
C ASP A 159 -15.67 35.44 -12.18
N CYS A 160 -16.72 34.62 -12.06
CA CYS A 160 -16.91 33.68 -10.94
C CYS A 160 -16.17 32.34 -11.12
N GLN A 161 -15.50 32.12 -12.25
CA GLN A 161 -14.78 30.89 -12.61
C GLN A 161 -13.26 31.11 -12.68
N PHE A 162 -12.78 32.36 -12.58
CA PHE A 162 -11.37 32.74 -12.60
C PHE A 162 -10.86 33.15 -11.22
#